data_AF-A0A2E5DW03-F1
#
_entry.id   AF-A0A2E5DW03-F1
#
_cell.length_a   1.000
_cell.length_b   1.000
_cell.length_c   1.000
_cell.angle_alpha   90.00
_cell.angle_beta   90.00
_cell.angle_gamma   90.00
#
_symmetry.space_group_name_H-M   'P 1'
#
loop_
_entity.id
_entity.type
_entity.pdbx_description
1 polymer ?
#
loop_
_entity_poly.entity_id
_entity_poly.type
_entity_poly.pdbx_seq_one_letter_code
_entity_poly.pdbx_strand_id
1 'polypeptide(L)'
;MVEMALIFMVFMVFTYLGYIVFNRVRFGQSLFPDYSAPKSDLLILAGIITLTICAFIVAWIPIQQTGDIFEAINLVRNLDFYEGLNVLKKFIQFATLLSSAYIVDLIVRKRRGAHIDTKFIGLIAVLLILNLFFSFIMGGKGFIIWPLAFMAIAYAVCATKKPMQFISLTCLALVVLVLSLQFTRIIFVKEASIKDPISYLYGALHFDVMDGNLIFIDTLGTLHDEETGETFANGLAGVVPRFLWPDKPVQITAGGDFKESLLPGSRGGWPVFAYNQWFSSFGWLGVITGGFLTGWLLRQIQAKYSQMTRDPFSTYISYILILYVVSPTGINNGIFINYIFFVIPLFIFQFLTQARWGRLLTPTVRNEV
;
A
#
# COMPACT_ATOMS: atom_id res chain seq x y z
N MET A 1 -10.68 25.89 8.01
CA MET A 1 -10.66 24.86 9.09
C MET A 1 -12.03 24.29 9.43
N VAL A 2 -13.03 25.10 9.81
CA VAL A 2 -14.37 24.61 10.19
C VAL A 2 -15.03 23.80 9.07
N GLU A 3 -14.96 24.29 7.83
CA GLU A 3 -15.50 23.60 6.66
C GLU A 3 -14.87 22.23 6.40
N MET A 4 -13.53 22.14 6.40
CA MET A 4 -12.82 20.86 6.28
C MET A 4 -13.23 19.86 7.38
N ALA A 5 -13.38 20.33 8.63
CA ALA A 5 -13.86 19.48 9.71
C ALA A 5 -15.29 18.98 9.45
N LEU A 6 -16.17 19.84 8.94
CA LEU A 6 -17.54 19.47 8.58
C LEU A 6 -17.58 18.45 7.43
N ILE A 7 -16.81 18.67 6.36
CA ILE A 7 -16.66 17.73 5.23
C ILE A 7 -16.21 16.36 5.75
N PHE A 8 -15.15 16.33 6.56
CA PHE A 8 -14.64 15.10 7.16
C PHE A 8 -15.69 14.41 8.04
N MET A 9 -16.37 15.14 8.92
CA MET A 9 -17.40 14.58 9.79
C MET A 9 -18.55 13.95 8.98
N VAL A 10 -19.06 14.66 7.98
CA VAL A 10 -20.12 14.13 7.10
C VAL A 10 -19.64 12.88 6.37
N PHE A 11 -18.42 12.90 5.80
CA PHE A 11 -17.83 11.73 5.15
C PHE A 11 -17.74 10.52 6.08
N MET A 12 -17.29 10.72 7.32
CA MET A 12 -17.17 9.65 8.32
C MET A 12 -18.52 9.11 8.77
N VAL A 13 -19.53 9.97 8.95
CA VAL A 13 -20.90 9.54 9.25
C VAL A 13 -21.43 8.63 8.14
N PHE A 14 -21.29 9.04 6.87
CA PHE A 14 -21.76 8.23 5.75
C PHE A 14 -20.91 6.97 5.52
N THR A 15 -19.61 7.01 5.84
CA THR A 15 -18.76 5.81 5.89
C THR A 15 -19.29 4.80 6.90
N TYR A 16 -19.64 5.25 8.11
CA TYR A 16 -20.23 4.37 9.11
C TYR A 16 -21.60 3.84 8.69
N LEU A 17 -22.47 4.68 8.11
CA LEU A 17 -23.77 4.26 7.59
C LEU A 17 -23.63 3.20 6.48
N GLY A 18 -22.77 3.44 5.48
CA GLY A 18 -22.49 2.46 4.42
C GLY A 18 -21.99 1.14 4.98
N TYR A 19 -21.11 1.20 5.98
CA TYR A 19 -20.62 0.00 6.65
C TYR A 19 -21.74 -0.80 7.36
N ILE A 20 -22.67 -0.12 8.06
CA ILE A 20 -23.79 -0.77 8.75
C ILE A 20 -24.83 -1.33 7.78
N VAL A 21 -25.23 -0.55 6.78
CA VAL A 21 -26.31 -0.93 5.83
C VAL A 21 -25.95 -2.25 5.13
N PHE A 22 -24.69 -2.42 4.75
CA PHE A 22 -24.21 -3.63 4.08
C PHE A 22 -23.73 -4.72 5.05
N ASN A 23 -24.01 -4.61 6.36
CA ASN A 23 -23.62 -5.60 7.35
C ASN A 23 -24.15 -7.01 7.02
N ARG A 24 -25.35 -7.09 6.45
CA ARG A 24 -26.01 -8.37 6.11
C ARG A 24 -25.91 -8.78 4.64
N VAL A 25 -25.37 -7.91 3.79
CA VAL A 25 -25.39 -8.11 2.34
C VAL A 25 -24.00 -8.51 1.85
N ARG A 26 -23.89 -9.68 1.21
CA ARG A 26 -22.63 -10.20 0.64
C ARG A 26 -22.32 -9.67 -0.77
N PHE A 27 -22.81 -8.47 -1.08
CA PHE A 27 -22.69 -7.88 -2.41
C PHE A 27 -21.32 -7.20 -2.56
N GLY A 28 -20.44 -7.82 -3.36
CA GLY A 28 -19.10 -7.29 -3.66
C GLY A 28 -17.94 -8.13 -3.12
N GLN A 29 -18.18 -9.21 -2.37
CA GLN A 29 -17.10 -10.09 -1.87
C GLN A 29 -16.31 -10.78 -2.98
N SER A 30 -16.90 -10.95 -4.16
CA SER A 30 -16.23 -11.50 -5.35
C SER A 30 -15.19 -10.56 -5.95
N LEU A 31 -15.17 -9.28 -5.56
CA LEU A 31 -14.14 -8.32 -5.95
C LEU A 31 -12.79 -8.61 -5.28
N PHE A 32 -12.75 -9.56 -4.33
CA PHE A 32 -11.56 -9.85 -3.56
C PHE A 32 -11.16 -11.33 -3.63
N PRO A 33 -9.85 -11.62 -3.63
CA PRO A 33 -9.34 -12.98 -3.68
C PRO A 33 -9.69 -13.80 -2.42
N ASP A 34 -9.91 -15.09 -2.60
CA ASP A 34 -10.30 -16.03 -1.55
C ASP A 34 -9.14 -16.91 -1.05
N TYR A 35 -8.60 -16.59 0.12
CA TYR A 35 -7.49 -17.35 0.70
C TYR A 35 -7.91 -18.42 1.70
N SER A 36 -9.18 -18.82 1.69
CA SER A 36 -9.69 -19.93 2.51
C SER A 36 -9.21 -21.31 2.02
N ALA A 37 -8.81 -21.42 0.74
CA ALA A 37 -8.30 -22.65 0.16
C ALA A 37 -6.87 -22.98 0.68
N PRO A 38 -6.52 -24.28 0.82
CA PRO A 38 -5.17 -24.69 1.16
C PRO A 38 -4.16 -24.26 0.10
N LYS A 39 -3.01 -23.76 0.56
CA LYS A 39 -1.96 -23.14 -0.25
C LYS A 39 -0.74 -24.07 -0.30
N SER A 40 -0.02 -24.06 -1.41
CA SER A 40 1.24 -24.78 -1.54
C SER A 40 2.40 -23.91 -1.07
N ASP A 41 3.10 -24.37 -0.03
CA ASP A 41 4.24 -23.66 0.54
C ASP A 41 5.40 -23.49 -0.47
N LEU A 42 5.57 -24.46 -1.37
CA LEU A 42 6.55 -24.42 -2.45
C LEU A 42 6.22 -23.36 -3.50
N LEU A 43 4.95 -23.27 -3.92
CA LEU A 43 4.52 -22.29 -4.92
C LEU A 43 4.56 -20.86 -4.35
N ILE A 44 4.24 -20.69 -3.06
CA ILE A 44 4.43 -19.40 -2.38
C ILE A 44 5.92 -19.02 -2.36
N LEU A 45 6.81 -19.93 -1.97
CA LEU A 45 8.25 -19.69 -2.00
C LEU A 45 8.73 -19.29 -3.40
N ALA A 46 8.34 -20.06 -4.42
CA ALA A 46 8.70 -19.79 -5.81
C ALA A 46 8.24 -18.38 -6.23
N GLY A 47 7.00 -18.00 -5.92
CA GLY A 47 6.48 -16.66 -6.19
C GLY A 47 7.27 -15.56 -5.49
N ILE A 48 7.65 -15.74 -4.21
CA ILE A 48 8.48 -14.77 -3.48
C ILE A 48 9.88 -14.67 -4.09
N ILE A 49 10.51 -15.79 -4.47
CA ILE A 49 11.81 -15.80 -5.12
C ILE A 49 11.74 -15.06 -6.46
N THR A 50 10.75 -15.37 -7.31
CA THR A 50 10.55 -14.69 -8.59
C THR A 50 10.38 -13.19 -8.40
N LEU A 51 9.54 -12.76 -7.46
CA LEU A 51 9.35 -11.33 -7.16
C LEU A 51 10.61 -10.68 -6.59
N THR A 52 11.41 -11.41 -5.80
CA THR A 52 12.69 -10.92 -5.26
C THR A 52 13.72 -10.75 -6.37
N ILE A 53 13.76 -11.65 -7.36
CA ILE A 53 14.62 -11.51 -8.54
C ILE A 53 14.18 -10.30 -9.38
N CYS A 54 12.88 -10.13 -9.62
CA CYS A 54 12.37 -8.93 -10.29
C CYS A 54 12.72 -7.65 -9.52
N ALA A 55 12.57 -7.68 -8.19
CA ALA A 55 12.92 -6.59 -7.30
C ALA A 55 14.40 -6.21 -7.39
N PHE A 56 15.28 -7.22 -7.41
CA PHE A 56 16.72 -7.06 -7.63
C PHE A 56 17.01 -6.40 -8.97
N ILE A 57 16.46 -6.92 -10.07
CA ILE A 57 16.67 -6.36 -11.42
C ILE A 57 16.24 -4.90 -11.47
N VAL A 58 15.07 -4.58 -10.91
CA VAL A 58 14.57 -3.20 -10.85
C VAL A 58 15.56 -2.35 -10.07
N ALA A 59 15.92 -2.71 -8.83
CA ALA A 59 16.84 -1.92 -8.01
C ALA A 59 18.26 -1.81 -8.62
N TRP A 60 18.71 -2.81 -9.38
CA TRP A 60 20.05 -2.87 -9.96
C TRP A 60 20.27 -1.88 -11.12
N ILE A 61 19.24 -1.63 -11.94
CA ILE A 61 19.32 -0.72 -13.09
C ILE A 61 19.87 0.68 -12.72
N PRO A 62 19.31 1.41 -11.74
CA PRO A 62 19.82 2.74 -11.38
C PRO A 62 21.23 2.66 -10.77
N ILE A 63 21.56 1.59 -10.02
CA ILE A 63 22.90 1.37 -9.47
C ILE A 63 23.94 1.23 -10.60
N GLN A 64 23.60 0.51 -11.67
CA GLN A 64 24.49 0.36 -12.82
C GLN A 64 24.73 1.69 -13.55
N GLN A 65 23.75 2.59 -13.55
CA GLN A 65 23.89 3.88 -14.23
C GLN A 65 24.69 4.90 -13.44
N THR A 66 24.58 4.88 -12.11
CA THR A 66 25.30 5.82 -11.24
C THR A 66 26.64 5.29 -10.74
N GLY A 67 26.80 3.96 -10.64
CA GLY A 67 27.95 3.32 -10.00
C GLY A 67 27.95 3.42 -8.46
N ASP A 68 27.06 4.22 -7.88
CA ASP A 68 26.92 4.43 -6.43
C ASP A 68 25.46 4.27 -5.97
N ILE A 69 25.27 3.62 -4.81
CA ILE A 69 23.94 3.32 -4.26
C ILE A 69 23.22 4.59 -3.79
N PHE A 70 23.92 5.57 -3.24
CA PHE A 70 23.32 6.81 -2.76
C PHE A 70 22.89 7.71 -3.92
N GLU A 71 23.71 7.79 -4.96
CA GLU A 71 23.33 8.45 -6.20
C GLU A 71 22.14 7.75 -6.88
N ALA A 72 22.08 6.41 -6.86
CA ALA A 72 20.93 5.67 -7.38
C ALA A 72 19.65 6.01 -6.60
N ILE A 73 19.71 6.10 -5.27
CA ILE A 73 18.58 6.54 -4.43
C ILE A 73 18.14 7.95 -4.81
N ASN A 74 19.10 8.86 -5.03
CA ASN A 74 18.83 10.23 -5.42
C ASN A 74 18.17 10.30 -6.81
N LEU A 75 18.69 9.54 -7.78
CA LEU A 75 18.17 9.39 -9.14
C LEU A 75 16.73 8.88 -9.14
N VAL A 76 16.45 7.80 -8.41
CA VAL A 76 15.11 7.18 -8.38
C VAL A 76 14.07 8.09 -7.72
N ARG A 77 14.48 8.95 -6.78
CA ARG A 77 13.56 9.75 -5.97
C ARG A 77 13.37 11.17 -6.45
N ASN A 78 14.43 11.85 -6.89
CA ASN A 78 14.38 13.27 -7.21
C ASN A 78 14.37 13.52 -8.72
N LEU A 79 14.80 12.56 -9.53
CA LEU A 79 14.85 12.66 -10.99
C LEU A 79 13.80 11.80 -11.69
N ASP A 80 12.85 11.23 -10.93
CA ASP A 80 11.74 10.41 -11.43
C ASP A 80 12.20 9.33 -12.42
N PHE A 81 13.30 8.65 -12.12
CA PHE A 81 13.95 7.68 -13.03
C PHE A 81 13.02 6.64 -13.69
N TYR A 82 11.94 6.27 -13.00
CA TYR A 82 10.92 5.34 -13.51
C TYR A 82 9.63 6.06 -13.95
N GLU A 83 9.72 7.29 -14.43
CA GLU A 83 8.58 7.96 -15.02
C GLU A 83 7.99 7.08 -16.14
N GLY A 84 6.67 6.86 -16.11
CA GLY A 84 5.99 5.92 -17.00
C GLY A 84 6.17 4.43 -16.67
N LEU A 85 7.20 4.06 -15.91
CA LEU A 85 7.52 2.68 -15.48
C LEU A 85 7.35 2.45 -13.98
N ASN A 86 6.58 3.30 -13.29
CA ASN A 86 6.34 3.19 -11.85
C ASN A 86 5.72 1.85 -11.41
N VAL A 87 5.10 1.10 -12.33
CA VAL A 87 4.66 -0.28 -12.10
C VAL A 87 5.81 -1.19 -11.65
N LEU A 88 7.03 -0.98 -12.15
CA LEU A 88 8.18 -1.79 -11.78
C LEU A 88 8.50 -1.71 -10.29
N LYS A 89 8.28 -0.53 -9.67
CA LYS A 89 8.45 -0.34 -8.23
C LYS A 89 7.49 -1.22 -7.41
N LYS A 90 6.34 -1.62 -8.00
CA LYS A 90 5.35 -2.46 -7.33
C LYS A 90 5.82 -3.88 -7.12
N PHE A 91 6.71 -4.43 -7.96
CA PHE A 91 7.29 -5.76 -7.73
C PHE A 91 8.03 -5.84 -6.39
N ILE A 92 8.85 -4.82 -6.10
CA ILE A 92 9.59 -4.69 -4.84
C ILE A 92 8.61 -4.62 -3.67
N GLN A 93 7.59 -3.77 -3.79
CA GLN A 93 6.56 -3.63 -2.78
C GLN A 93 5.83 -4.95 -2.51
N PHE A 94 5.43 -5.69 -3.54
CA PHE A 94 4.80 -7.00 -3.40
C PHE A 94 5.71 -8.05 -2.80
N ALA A 95 6.98 -8.09 -3.19
CA ALA A 95 7.95 -9.03 -2.64
C ALA A 95 8.08 -8.84 -1.12
N THR A 96 8.20 -7.59 -0.67
CA THR A 96 8.24 -7.25 0.76
C THR A 96 6.93 -7.59 1.47
N LEU A 97 5.78 -7.27 0.86
CA LEU A 97 4.46 -7.56 1.43
C LEU A 97 4.23 -9.07 1.58
N LEU A 98 4.48 -9.87 0.55
CA LEU A 98 4.25 -11.31 0.57
C LEU A 98 5.24 -12.04 1.49
N SER A 99 6.52 -11.67 1.48
CA SER A 99 7.52 -12.28 2.37
C SER A 99 7.20 -12.02 3.85
N SER A 100 6.80 -10.80 4.20
CA SER A 100 6.39 -10.47 5.57
C SER A 100 5.04 -11.06 5.99
N ALA A 101 4.09 -11.23 5.06
CA ALA A 101 2.86 -11.97 5.35
C ALA A 101 3.15 -13.46 5.62
N TYR A 102 3.97 -14.06 4.76
CA TYR A 102 4.21 -15.48 4.77
C TYR A 102 5.09 -15.93 5.94
N ILE A 103 6.08 -15.12 6.35
CA ILE A 103 6.87 -15.44 7.55
C ILE A 103 5.98 -15.52 8.81
N VAL A 104 4.98 -14.61 8.93
CA VAL A 104 4.03 -14.65 10.06
C VAL A 104 3.14 -15.89 9.97
N ASP A 105 2.66 -16.23 8.78
CA ASP A 105 1.88 -17.46 8.57
C ASP A 105 2.66 -18.71 9.02
N LEU A 106 3.91 -18.86 8.58
CA LEU A 106 4.77 -19.98 8.96
C LEU A 106 5.02 -20.03 10.48
N ILE A 107 5.30 -18.89 11.12
CA ILE A 107 5.50 -18.83 12.57
C ILE A 107 4.21 -19.24 13.32
N VAL A 108 3.05 -18.75 12.88
CA VAL A 108 1.76 -19.07 13.49
C VAL A 108 1.41 -20.55 13.30
N ARG A 109 1.59 -21.10 12.10
CA ARG A 109 1.37 -22.53 11.82
C ARG A 109 2.30 -23.41 12.64
N LYS A 110 3.58 -23.06 12.75
CA LYS A 110 4.56 -23.78 13.56
C LYS A 110 4.16 -23.80 15.05
N ARG A 111 3.70 -22.67 15.58
CA ARG A 111 3.15 -22.59 16.96
C ARG A 111 1.90 -23.41 17.17
N ARG A 112 1.09 -23.61 16.13
CA ARG A 112 -0.08 -24.49 16.15
C ARG A 112 0.27 -25.97 15.95
N GLY A 113 1.55 -26.33 15.97
CA GLY A 113 2.02 -27.71 15.87
C GLY A 113 2.29 -28.21 14.45
N ALA A 114 2.22 -27.35 13.42
CA ALA A 114 2.62 -27.75 12.08
C ALA A 114 4.14 -28.00 12.02
N HIS A 115 4.54 -29.09 11.36
CA HIS A 115 5.95 -29.41 11.16
C HIS A 115 6.54 -28.50 10.06
N ILE A 116 7.13 -27.37 10.48
CA ILE A 116 7.76 -26.39 9.59
C ILE A 116 9.24 -26.28 9.93
N ASP A 117 10.08 -26.60 8.95
CA ASP A 117 11.54 -26.50 9.06
C ASP A 117 11.95 -25.05 9.40
N THR A 118 12.80 -24.90 10.43
CA THR A 118 13.37 -23.62 10.81
C THR A 118 14.22 -23.02 9.68
N LYS A 119 14.90 -23.85 8.88
CA LYS A 119 15.69 -23.37 7.73
C LYS A 119 14.80 -22.71 6.69
N PHE A 120 13.60 -23.25 6.48
CA PHE A 120 12.62 -22.68 5.57
C PHE A 120 12.15 -21.29 6.02
N ILE A 121 11.87 -21.12 7.32
CA ILE A 121 11.55 -19.79 7.90
C ILE A 121 12.75 -18.83 7.73
N GLY A 122 13.96 -19.31 7.99
CA GLY A 122 15.20 -18.55 7.81
C GLY A 122 15.39 -18.05 6.37
N LEU A 123 15.10 -18.89 5.38
CA LEU A 123 15.15 -18.51 3.97
C LEU A 123 14.17 -17.37 3.65
N ILE A 124 12.91 -17.46 4.10
CA ILE A 124 11.93 -16.38 3.91
C ILE A 124 12.36 -15.09 4.61
N ALA A 125 12.99 -15.19 5.79
CA ALA A 125 13.52 -14.04 6.51
C ALA A 125 14.65 -13.34 5.72
N VAL A 126 15.57 -14.11 5.12
CA VAL A 126 16.62 -13.56 4.25
C VAL A 126 16.01 -12.86 3.03
N LEU A 127 15.01 -13.47 2.37
CA LEU A 127 14.31 -12.85 1.26
C LEU A 127 13.59 -11.55 1.68
N LEU A 128 12.97 -11.50 2.86
CA LEU A 128 12.37 -10.28 3.40
C LEU A 128 13.42 -9.19 3.59
N ILE A 129 14.58 -9.50 4.20
CA ILE A 129 15.66 -8.53 4.40
C ILE A 129 16.16 -7.97 3.07
N LEU A 130 16.36 -8.82 2.07
CA LEU A 130 16.74 -8.40 0.72
C LEU A 130 15.69 -7.47 0.10
N ASN A 131 14.41 -7.80 0.22
CA ASN A 131 13.32 -6.98 -0.32
C ASN A 131 13.16 -5.63 0.42
N LEU A 132 13.43 -5.58 1.73
CA LEU A 132 13.51 -4.33 2.49
C LEU A 132 14.69 -3.47 2.04
N PHE A 133 15.83 -4.09 1.73
CA PHE A 133 16.99 -3.40 1.18
C PHE A 133 16.70 -2.83 -0.23
N PHE A 134 16.07 -3.59 -1.12
CA PHE A 134 15.64 -3.07 -2.42
C PHE A 134 14.61 -1.95 -2.26
N SER A 135 13.68 -2.07 -1.32
CA SER A 135 12.71 -1.02 -0.99
C SER A 135 13.40 0.28 -0.53
N PHE A 136 14.52 0.16 0.21
CA PHE A 136 15.34 1.28 0.64
C PHE A 136 16.02 1.98 -0.55
N ILE A 137 16.61 1.22 -1.48
CA ILE A 137 17.22 1.77 -2.71
C ILE A 137 16.18 2.55 -3.53
N MET A 138 14.94 2.06 -3.58
CA MET A 138 13.87 2.75 -4.31
C MET A 138 13.37 4.04 -3.63
N GLY A 139 13.87 4.38 -2.44
CA GLY A 139 13.49 5.57 -1.70
C GLY A 139 12.05 5.56 -1.15
N GLY A 140 11.34 4.44 -1.28
CA GLY A 140 9.94 4.29 -0.89
C GLY A 140 9.81 3.89 0.58
N LYS A 141 9.79 4.86 1.51
CA LYS A 141 9.66 4.59 2.96
C LYS A 141 8.44 3.70 3.28
N GLY A 142 7.31 3.96 2.63
CA GLY A 142 6.08 3.18 2.81
C GLY A 142 6.26 1.69 2.47
N PHE A 143 7.20 1.35 1.59
CA PHE A 143 7.49 -0.05 1.22
C PHE A 143 8.25 -0.81 2.31
N ILE A 144 8.78 -0.12 3.32
CA ILE A 144 9.46 -0.71 4.47
C ILE A 144 8.53 -0.69 5.69
N ILE A 145 7.96 0.48 5.97
CA ILE A 145 7.21 0.74 7.20
C ILE A 145 5.94 -0.10 7.23
N TRP A 146 5.15 -0.08 6.16
CA TRP A 146 3.86 -0.76 6.14
C TRP A 146 4.00 -2.28 6.24
N PRO A 147 4.91 -2.95 5.50
CA PRO A 147 5.09 -4.38 5.68
C PRO A 147 5.53 -4.80 7.08
N LEU A 148 6.43 -4.05 7.71
CA LEU A 148 6.87 -4.31 9.08
C LEU A 148 5.75 -4.05 10.11
N ALA A 149 4.97 -2.98 9.91
CA ALA A 149 3.81 -2.69 10.75
C ALA A 149 2.75 -3.78 10.66
N PHE A 150 2.43 -4.24 9.46
CA PHE A 150 1.47 -5.33 9.28
C PHE A 150 1.99 -6.66 9.77
N MET A 151 3.29 -6.94 9.62
CA MET A 151 3.93 -8.11 10.21
C MET A 151 3.75 -8.12 11.74
N ALA A 152 4.04 -6.98 12.39
CA ALA A 152 3.86 -6.81 13.82
C ALA A 152 2.40 -6.99 14.26
N ILE A 153 1.46 -6.33 13.58
CA ILE A 153 0.03 -6.41 13.89
C ILE A 153 -0.49 -7.83 13.68
N ALA A 154 -0.19 -8.45 12.53
CA ALA A 154 -0.63 -9.81 12.22
C ALA A 154 -0.06 -10.82 13.23
N TYR A 155 1.21 -10.67 13.62
CA TYR A 155 1.82 -11.51 14.65
C TYR A 155 1.18 -11.30 16.03
N ALA A 156 0.92 -10.06 16.44
CA ALA A 156 0.25 -9.77 17.71
C ALA A 156 -1.15 -10.38 17.77
N VAL A 157 -1.94 -10.18 16.70
CA VAL A 157 -3.32 -10.66 16.57
C VAL A 157 -3.38 -12.19 16.49
N CYS A 158 -2.56 -12.81 15.62
CA CYS A 158 -2.71 -14.23 15.27
C CYS A 158 -1.82 -15.18 16.10
N ALA A 159 -0.64 -14.74 16.54
CA ALA A 159 0.38 -15.62 17.11
C ALA A 159 0.46 -15.60 18.64
N THR A 160 0.10 -14.48 19.27
CA THR A 160 0.40 -14.28 20.70
C THR A 160 -0.81 -13.84 21.54
N LYS A 161 -1.88 -13.35 20.92
CA LYS A 161 -3.04 -12.75 21.63
C LYS A 161 -2.58 -11.74 22.70
N LYS A 162 -1.49 -11.00 22.44
CA LYS A 162 -0.88 -10.11 23.42
C LYS A 162 -1.83 -8.95 23.76
N PRO A 163 -1.73 -8.39 24.97
CA PRO A 163 -2.51 -7.22 25.34
C PRO A 163 -2.18 -6.05 24.40
N MET A 164 -3.14 -5.13 24.25
CA MET A 164 -3.04 -3.94 23.38
C MET A 164 -1.75 -3.13 23.61
N GLN A 165 -1.23 -3.12 24.84
CA GLN A 165 0.02 -2.46 25.21
C GLN A 165 1.22 -2.91 24.38
N PHE A 166 1.34 -4.21 24.05
CA PHE A 166 2.44 -4.70 23.22
C PHE A 166 2.33 -4.21 21.78
N ILE A 167 1.09 -4.13 21.26
CA ILE A 167 0.82 -3.56 19.94
C ILE A 167 1.21 -2.08 19.94
N SER A 168 0.82 -1.32 20.96
CA SER A 168 1.19 0.08 21.12
C SER A 168 2.70 0.29 21.18
N LEU A 169 3.44 -0.53 21.95
CA LEU A 169 4.90 -0.48 22.01
C LEU A 169 5.55 -0.81 20.66
N THR A 170 4.99 -1.77 19.93
CA THR A 170 5.50 -2.12 18.60
C THR A 170 5.23 -1.02 17.59
N CYS A 171 4.04 -0.39 17.64
CA CYS A 171 3.74 0.81 16.86
C CYS A 171 4.71 1.95 17.19
N LEU A 172 5.02 2.18 18.48
CA LEU A 172 5.99 3.18 18.90
C LEU A 172 7.40 2.88 18.34
N ALA A 173 7.85 1.62 18.44
CA ALA A 173 9.13 1.20 17.89
C ALA A 173 9.21 1.39 16.37
N LEU A 174 8.11 1.13 15.66
CA LEU A 174 8.01 1.38 14.22
C LEU A 174 8.08 2.88 13.89
N VAL A 175 7.40 3.72 14.66
CA VAL A 175 7.50 5.19 14.54
C VAL A 175 8.94 5.65 14.73
N VAL A 176 9.63 5.16 15.77
CA VAL A 176 11.05 5.46 16.00
C VAL A 176 11.90 5.00 14.82
N LEU A 177 11.65 3.80 14.28
CA LEU A 177 12.35 3.31 13.09
C LEU A 177 12.12 4.20 11.87
N VAL A 178 10.90 4.68 11.63
CA VAL A 178 10.56 5.62 10.54
C VAL A 178 11.38 6.89 10.66
N LEU A 179 11.38 7.49 11.85
CA LEU A 179 12.08 8.73 12.12
C LEU A 179 13.59 8.54 11.95
N SER A 180 14.15 7.46 12.50
CA SER A 180 15.58 7.11 12.36
C SER A 180 15.97 6.95 10.89
N LEU A 181 15.23 6.16 10.10
CA LEU A 181 15.51 5.99 8.67
C LEU A 181 15.43 7.31 7.90
N GLN A 182 14.54 8.21 8.29
CA GLN A 182 14.46 9.55 7.72
C GLN A 182 15.69 10.40 8.05
N PHE A 183 16.14 10.40 9.30
CA PHE A 183 17.35 11.12 9.73
C PHE A 183 18.60 10.56 9.07
N THR A 184 18.79 9.24 9.09
CA THR A 184 19.92 8.55 8.44
C THR A 184 20.02 8.98 6.97
N ARG A 185 18.90 8.97 6.24
CA ARG A 185 18.87 9.42 4.84
C ARG A 185 19.28 10.88 4.67
N ILE A 186 18.84 11.77 5.56
CA ILE A 186 19.18 13.21 5.45
C ILE A 186 20.70 13.40 5.58
N ILE A 187 21.31 12.70 6.53
CA ILE A 187 22.76 12.75 6.77
C ILE A 187 23.53 12.25 5.53
N PHE A 188 23.02 11.23 4.83
CA PHE A 188 23.72 10.62 3.70
C PHE A 188 23.43 11.24 2.33
N VAL A 189 22.21 11.72 2.06
CA VAL A 189 21.81 12.21 0.72
C VAL A 189 22.13 13.69 0.51
N LYS A 190 22.40 14.43 1.58
CA LYS A 190 22.76 15.84 1.48
C LYS A 190 23.97 16.13 2.36
N GLU A 191 25.04 16.64 1.76
CA GLU A 191 26.00 17.54 2.41
C GLU A 191 25.34 18.85 2.92
N ALA A 192 24.02 18.87 3.11
CA ALA A 192 23.30 20.06 3.53
C ALA A 192 23.50 20.26 5.02
N SER A 193 24.24 21.32 5.33
CA SER A 193 24.05 22.17 6.51
C SER A 193 22.64 21.99 7.08
N ILE A 194 22.55 21.24 8.18
CA ILE A 194 21.32 21.01 8.93
C ILE A 194 20.93 22.36 9.54
N LYS A 195 20.12 23.16 8.84
CA LYS A 195 19.74 24.49 9.35
C LYS A 195 18.63 24.45 10.40
N ASP A 196 17.80 23.41 10.46
CA ASP A 196 16.83 23.24 11.55
C ASP A 196 16.25 21.81 11.65
N PRO A 197 16.59 21.02 12.69
CA PRO A 197 15.99 19.72 12.98
C PRO A 197 14.46 19.75 13.20
N ILE A 198 13.91 20.87 13.68
CA ILE A 198 12.49 21.02 14.00
C ILE A 198 11.67 21.04 12.71
N SER A 199 12.06 21.84 11.72
CA SER A 199 11.45 21.85 10.39
C SER A 199 11.38 20.46 9.74
N TYR A 200 12.38 19.61 9.98
CA TYR A 200 12.36 18.21 9.52
C TYR A 200 11.43 17.31 10.32
N LEU A 201 11.32 17.52 11.63
CA LEU A 201 10.33 16.83 12.45
C LEU A 201 8.91 17.20 12.00
N TYR A 202 8.65 18.47 11.69
CA TYR A 202 7.38 18.93 11.13
C TYR A 202 7.06 18.23 9.80
N GLY A 203 8.02 18.17 8.87
CA GLY A 203 7.86 17.41 7.63
C GLY A 203 7.79 15.88 7.81
N ALA A 204 8.38 15.33 8.87
CA ALA A 204 8.30 13.91 9.21
C ALA A 204 6.96 13.51 9.83
N LEU A 205 6.35 14.42 10.60
CA LEU A 205 5.05 14.24 11.25
C LEU A 205 3.87 14.41 10.29
N HIS A 206 4.14 14.59 9.00
CA HIS A 206 3.12 14.72 7.95
C HIS A 206 2.16 15.90 8.13
N PHE A 207 2.59 16.98 8.82
CA PHE A 207 1.81 18.21 8.86
C PHE A 207 1.66 18.83 7.46
N ASP A 208 2.62 18.57 6.55
CA ASP A 208 2.55 18.93 5.14
C ASP A 208 1.31 18.34 4.42
N VAL A 209 0.85 17.16 4.84
CA VAL A 209 -0.37 16.55 4.34
C VAL A 209 -1.58 17.34 4.81
N MET A 210 -1.65 17.68 6.09
CA MET A 210 -2.77 18.43 6.63
C MET A 210 -2.82 19.86 6.10
N ASP A 211 -1.67 20.53 6.02
CA ASP A 211 -1.52 21.87 5.45
C ASP A 211 -1.90 21.86 3.97
N GLY A 212 -1.40 20.89 3.20
CA GLY A 212 -1.77 20.72 1.79
C GLY A 212 -3.29 20.54 1.60
N ASN A 213 -3.96 19.83 2.50
CA ASN A 213 -5.43 19.68 2.45
C ASN A 213 -6.18 20.93 2.87
N LEU A 214 -5.65 21.71 3.81
CA LEU A 214 -6.24 23.00 4.21
C LEU A 214 -6.15 24.00 3.07
N ILE A 215 -4.97 24.12 2.44
CA ILE A 215 -4.76 24.99 1.27
C ILE A 215 -5.64 24.51 0.11
N PHE A 216 -5.77 23.20 -0.10
CA PHE A 216 -6.64 22.63 -1.15
C PHE A 216 -8.09 23.09 -1.01
N ILE A 217 -8.66 23.02 0.21
CA ILE A 217 -10.03 23.45 0.44
C ILE A 217 -10.16 24.98 0.37
N ASP A 218 -9.19 25.74 0.91
CA ASP A 218 -9.23 27.21 0.93
C ASP A 218 -9.17 27.82 -0.48
N THR A 219 -8.53 27.12 -1.41
CA THR A 219 -8.37 27.56 -2.81
C THR A 219 -9.42 26.97 -3.76
N LEU A 220 -10.24 26.04 -3.27
CA LEU A 220 -11.32 25.43 -4.03
C LEU A 220 -12.32 26.52 -4.48
N GLY A 221 -12.66 26.56 -5.77
CA GLY A 221 -13.55 27.57 -6.34
C GLY A 221 -12.89 28.92 -6.68
N THR A 222 -11.62 29.12 -6.31
CA THR A 222 -10.85 30.32 -6.74
C THR A 222 -9.82 29.99 -7.82
N LEU A 223 -9.11 28.88 -7.68
CA LEU A 223 -8.08 28.42 -8.62
C LEU A 223 -8.57 27.28 -9.52
N HIS A 224 -9.56 26.54 -9.07
CA HIS A 224 -10.15 25.44 -9.81
C HIS A 224 -11.66 25.67 -9.88
N ASP A 225 -12.15 25.81 -11.11
CA ASP A 225 -13.57 25.63 -11.40
C ASP A 225 -13.99 24.25 -10.88
N GLU A 226 -15.26 24.10 -10.48
CA GLU A 226 -15.77 22.83 -9.94
C GLU A 226 -15.46 21.68 -10.91
N GLU A 227 -14.44 20.87 -10.57
CA GLU A 227 -13.96 19.75 -11.39
C GLU A 227 -15.03 18.66 -11.39
N THR A 228 -16.00 18.72 -12.30
CA THR A 228 -17.20 17.86 -12.23
C THR A 228 -16.88 16.40 -12.56
N GLY A 229 -16.29 15.67 -11.60
CA GLY A 229 -15.85 14.28 -11.72
C GLY A 229 -14.56 14.04 -12.52
N GLU A 230 -13.93 15.07 -13.09
CA GLU A 230 -12.74 14.93 -13.93
C GLU A 230 -11.60 14.22 -13.21
N THR A 231 -11.39 14.53 -11.93
CA THR A 231 -10.39 13.88 -11.07
C THR A 231 -10.53 12.35 -11.06
N PHE A 232 -11.77 11.84 -11.00
CA PHE A 232 -12.07 10.40 -11.00
C PHE A 232 -11.98 9.79 -12.40
N ALA A 233 -12.39 10.53 -13.44
CA ALA A 233 -12.21 10.12 -14.82
C ALA A 233 -10.71 9.98 -15.17
N ASN A 234 -9.88 10.92 -14.72
CA ASN A 234 -8.43 10.86 -14.85
C ASN A 234 -7.83 9.68 -14.09
N GLY A 235 -8.38 9.34 -12.92
CA GLY A 235 -8.03 8.12 -12.20
C GLY A 235 -8.27 6.84 -13.01
N LEU A 236 -9.38 6.78 -13.75
CA LEU A 236 -9.68 5.68 -14.67
C LEU A 236 -8.74 5.69 -15.89
N ALA A 237 -8.50 6.86 -16.49
CA ALA A 237 -7.54 7.01 -17.58
C ALA A 237 -6.10 6.61 -17.17
N GLY A 238 -5.77 6.81 -15.89
CA GLY A 238 -4.48 6.45 -15.32
C GLY A 238 -4.14 4.96 -15.37
N VAL A 239 -5.16 4.10 -15.48
CA VAL A 239 -5.02 2.66 -15.71
C VAL A 239 -4.35 2.34 -17.05
N VAL A 240 -4.64 3.14 -18.09
CA VAL A 240 -4.17 2.86 -19.44
C VAL A 240 -2.65 3.12 -19.50
N PRO A 241 -1.82 2.13 -19.86
CA PRO A 241 -0.39 2.35 -20.02
C PRO A 241 -0.07 3.42 -21.07
N ARG A 242 0.96 4.24 -20.85
CA ARG A 242 1.35 5.32 -21.78
C ARG A 242 1.69 4.82 -23.18
N PHE A 243 2.19 3.58 -23.33
CA PHE A 243 2.48 3.04 -24.66
C PHE A 243 1.21 2.73 -25.48
N LEU A 244 0.05 2.54 -24.83
CA LEU A 244 -1.25 2.40 -25.49
C LEU A 244 -1.96 3.74 -25.70
N TRP A 245 -1.69 4.72 -24.83
CA TRP A 245 -2.23 6.07 -24.94
C TRP A 245 -1.13 7.10 -24.59
N PRO A 246 -0.31 7.49 -25.59
CA PRO A 246 0.83 8.39 -25.38
C PRO A 246 0.42 9.76 -24.84
N ASP A 247 -0.67 10.31 -25.37
CA ASP A 247 -1.16 11.66 -25.06
C ASP A 247 -2.15 11.68 -23.87
N LYS A 248 -2.15 10.64 -23.02
CA LYS A 248 -3.03 10.62 -21.85
C LYS A 248 -2.69 11.78 -20.88
N PRO A 249 -3.66 12.30 -20.11
CA PRO A 249 -3.39 13.34 -19.12
C PRO A 249 -2.19 12.99 -18.23
N VAL A 250 -1.24 13.92 -18.15
CA VAL A 250 -0.03 13.77 -17.32
C VAL A 250 -0.41 13.74 -15.84
N GLN A 251 -1.47 14.48 -15.54
CA GLN A 251 -2.02 14.82 -14.25
C GLN A 251 -3.17 13.86 -13.91
N ILE A 252 -2.81 12.77 -13.22
CA ILE A 252 -3.73 11.67 -12.86
C ILE A 252 -4.18 11.79 -11.39
N THR A 253 -3.48 12.57 -10.59
CA THR A 253 -3.69 12.66 -9.15
C THR A 253 -4.08 14.08 -8.78
N ALA A 254 -5.22 14.26 -8.11
CA ALA A 254 -5.69 15.56 -7.62
C ALA A 254 -4.58 16.42 -6.99
N GLY A 255 -3.69 15.76 -6.24
CA GLY A 255 -2.57 16.41 -5.57
C GLY A 255 -1.48 16.97 -6.47
N GLY A 256 -1.22 16.34 -7.61
CA GLY A 256 -0.23 16.81 -8.59
C GLY A 256 -0.73 18.05 -9.28
N ASP A 257 -1.97 17.98 -9.76
CA ASP A 257 -2.69 19.01 -10.49
C ASP A 257 -2.81 20.26 -9.62
N PHE A 258 -3.23 20.05 -8.37
CA PHE A 258 -3.34 21.11 -7.37
C PHE A 258 -2.00 21.77 -7.04
N LYS A 259 -0.94 20.99 -6.87
CA LYS A 259 0.35 21.57 -6.51
C LYS A 259 0.95 22.34 -7.69
N GLU A 260 0.79 21.84 -8.90
CA GLU A 260 1.27 22.51 -10.12
C GLU A 260 0.52 23.83 -10.39
N SER A 261 -0.78 23.90 -10.06
CA SER A 261 -1.54 25.14 -10.20
C SER A 261 -1.08 26.23 -9.22
N LEU A 262 -0.68 25.85 -8.00
CA LEU A 262 -0.11 26.77 -7.02
C LEU A 262 1.37 27.10 -7.26
N LEU A 263 2.15 26.13 -7.72
CA LEU A 263 3.59 26.22 -7.92
C LEU A 263 3.95 25.68 -9.31
N PRO A 264 3.82 26.50 -10.38
CA PRO A 264 4.12 26.07 -11.74
C PRO A 264 5.55 25.53 -11.88
N GLY A 265 5.69 24.40 -12.58
CA GLY A 265 6.94 23.67 -12.75
C GLY A 265 7.34 22.80 -11.55
N SER A 266 6.49 22.69 -10.53
CA SER A 266 6.79 21.86 -9.36
C SER A 266 6.48 20.40 -9.64
N ARG A 267 7.47 19.52 -9.43
CA ARG A 267 7.28 18.08 -9.60
C ARG A 267 6.58 17.45 -8.39
N GLY A 268 5.80 16.41 -8.66
CA GLY A 268 5.05 15.64 -7.67
C GLY A 268 3.75 16.34 -7.23
N GLY A 269 3.02 15.70 -6.31
CA GLY A 269 1.77 16.24 -5.80
C GLY A 269 1.73 16.32 -4.28
N TRP A 270 0.86 17.17 -3.75
CA TRP A 270 0.50 17.12 -2.34
C TRP A 270 -0.58 16.07 -2.10
N PRO A 271 -0.49 15.26 -1.04
CA PRO A 271 -1.51 14.27 -0.77
C PRO A 271 -2.84 14.94 -0.43
N VAL A 272 -3.83 14.79 -1.30
CA VAL A 272 -5.22 15.23 -1.08
C VAL A 272 -6.03 14.06 -0.53
N PHE A 273 -6.67 14.27 0.61
CA PHE A 273 -7.53 13.28 1.24
C PHE A 273 -8.76 12.97 0.39
N ALA A 274 -9.22 11.73 0.45
CA ALA A 274 -10.30 11.28 -0.43
C ALA A 274 -11.59 12.10 -0.26
N TYR A 275 -11.97 12.45 0.97
CA TYR A 275 -13.15 13.28 1.21
C TYR A 275 -13.06 14.67 0.57
N ASN A 276 -11.85 15.24 0.47
CA ASN A 276 -11.61 16.49 -0.25
C ASN A 276 -11.72 16.30 -1.77
N GLN A 277 -11.26 15.16 -2.31
CA GLN A 277 -11.45 14.84 -3.73
C GLN A 277 -12.94 14.65 -4.08
N TRP A 278 -13.70 13.98 -3.22
CA TRP A 278 -15.14 13.82 -3.42
C TRP A 278 -15.87 15.15 -3.34
N PHE A 279 -15.48 16.02 -2.41
CA PHE A 279 -16.05 17.35 -2.27
C PHE A 279 -15.71 18.25 -3.45
N SER A 280 -14.44 18.29 -3.88
CA SER A 280 -14.03 19.07 -5.05
C SER A 280 -14.73 18.58 -6.32
N SER A 281 -14.94 17.26 -6.45
CA SER A 281 -15.51 16.72 -7.67
C SER A 281 -17.03 16.81 -7.79
N PHE A 282 -17.75 16.71 -6.67
CA PHE A 282 -19.23 16.57 -6.69
C PHE A 282 -19.92 17.29 -5.53
N GLY A 283 -19.23 18.23 -4.87
CA GLY A 283 -19.72 18.96 -3.71
C GLY A 283 -20.15 18.05 -2.56
N TRP A 284 -21.16 18.49 -1.81
CA TRP A 284 -21.71 17.74 -0.67
C TRP A 284 -22.28 16.37 -1.06
N LEU A 285 -22.84 16.23 -2.26
CA LEU A 285 -23.33 14.93 -2.75
C LEU A 285 -22.17 13.94 -2.92
N GLY A 286 -21.01 14.40 -3.37
CA GLY A 286 -19.78 13.62 -3.42
C GLY A 286 -19.35 13.11 -2.07
N VAL A 287 -19.33 13.98 -1.06
CA VAL A 287 -18.93 13.61 0.32
C VAL A 287 -19.82 12.50 0.87
N ILE A 288 -21.13 12.61 0.66
CA ILE A 288 -22.13 11.63 1.09
C ILE A 288 -21.92 10.30 0.36
N THR A 289 -21.84 10.33 -0.97
CA THR A 289 -21.73 9.13 -1.81
C THR A 289 -20.38 8.44 -1.62
N GLY A 290 -19.29 9.20 -1.64
CA GLY A 290 -17.93 8.70 -1.40
C GLY A 290 -17.74 8.09 -0.03
N GLY A 291 -18.29 8.73 1.02
CA GLY A 291 -18.31 8.17 2.36
C GLY A 291 -19.06 6.84 2.38
N PHE A 292 -20.29 6.82 1.87
CA PHE A 292 -21.12 5.62 1.83
C PHE A 292 -20.47 4.45 1.06
N LEU A 293 -19.88 4.72 -0.10
CA LEU A 293 -19.14 3.74 -0.90
C LEU A 293 -17.89 3.22 -0.17
N THR A 294 -17.17 4.10 0.52
CA THR A 294 -16.03 3.71 1.36
C THR A 294 -16.48 2.74 2.46
N GLY A 295 -17.58 3.05 3.14
CA GLY A 295 -18.19 2.20 4.16
C GLY A 295 -18.58 0.82 3.63
N TRP A 296 -19.27 0.80 2.48
CA TRP A 296 -19.63 -0.43 1.78
C TRP A 296 -18.40 -1.28 1.48
N LEU A 297 -17.35 -0.70 0.88
CA LEU A 297 -16.15 -1.42 0.48
C LEU A 297 -15.40 -2.01 1.68
N LEU A 298 -15.23 -1.22 2.76
CA LEU A 298 -14.66 -1.70 4.03
C LEU A 298 -15.45 -2.88 4.59
N ARG A 299 -16.79 -2.83 4.52
CA ARG A 299 -17.63 -3.93 4.97
C ARG A 299 -17.43 -5.19 4.13
N GLN A 300 -17.30 -5.06 2.80
CA GLN A 300 -17.05 -6.21 1.92
C GLN A 300 -15.68 -6.85 2.19
N ILE A 301 -14.63 -6.03 2.41
CA ILE A 301 -13.30 -6.52 2.81
C ILE A 301 -13.40 -7.30 4.12
N GLN A 302 -14.02 -6.71 5.16
CA GLN A 302 -14.15 -7.37 6.45
C GLN A 302 -14.95 -8.67 6.35
N ALA A 303 -16.04 -8.69 5.58
CA ALA A 303 -16.88 -9.87 5.43
C ALA A 303 -16.13 -10.99 4.68
N LYS A 304 -15.36 -10.65 3.64
CA LYS A 304 -14.50 -11.58 2.91
C LYS A 304 -13.40 -12.16 3.80
N TYR A 305 -12.76 -11.31 4.59
CA TYR A 305 -11.65 -11.70 5.49
C TYR A 305 -12.10 -11.78 6.94
N SER A 306 -13.30 -12.29 7.19
CA SER A 306 -13.87 -12.42 8.56
C SER A 306 -13.02 -13.30 9.48
N GLN A 307 -12.17 -14.15 8.90
CA GLN A 307 -11.22 -15.00 9.62
C GLN A 307 -9.84 -14.35 9.84
N MET A 308 -9.70 -13.03 9.62
CA MET A 308 -8.43 -12.31 9.78
C MET A 308 -7.72 -12.66 11.10
N THR A 309 -8.44 -12.73 12.23
CA THR A 309 -7.85 -13.04 13.54
C THR A 309 -7.25 -14.45 13.67
N ARG A 310 -7.59 -15.36 12.75
CA ARG A 310 -7.14 -16.77 12.75
C ARG A 310 -6.16 -17.07 11.62
N ASP A 311 -6.25 -16.36 10.50
CA ASP A 311 -5.37 -16.51 9.34
C ASP A 311 -4.53 -15.24 9.13
N PRO A 312 -3.21 -15.28 9.43
CA PRO A 312 -2.31 -14.15 9.22
C PRO A 312 -2.33 -13.63 7.80
N PHE A 313 -2.51 -14.51 6.81
CA PHE A 313 -2.51 -14.14 5.42
C PHE A 313 -3.76 -13.32 5.06
N SER A 314 -4.93 -13.74 5.53
CA SER A 314 -6.18 -12.98 5.42
C SER A 314 -6.09 -11.62 6.13
N THR A 315 -5.49 -11.57 7.33
CA THR A 315 -5.19 -10.30 8.02
C THR A 315 -4.38 -9.38 7.12
N TYR A 316 -3.28 -9.89 6.58
CA TYR A 316 -2.35 -9.11 5.80
C TYR A 316 -3.00 -8.54 4.53
N ILE A 317 -3.76 -9.36 3.82
CA ILE A 317 -4.46 -8.93 2.60
C ILE A 317 -5.54 -7.91 2.90
N SER A 318 -6.30 -8.09 3.99
CA SER A 318 -7.28 -7.09 4.40
C SER A 318 -6.62 -5.73 4.64
N TYR A 319 -5.43 -5.70 5.25
CA TYR A 319 -4.67 -4.47 5.45
C TYR A 319 -4.12 -3.87 4.16
N ILE A 320 -3.60 -4.69 3.22
CA ILE A 320 -3.21 -4.20 1.89
C ILE A 320 -4.38 -3.51 1.20
N LEU A 321 -5.55 -4.16 1.21
CA LEU A 321 -6.75 -3.62 0.56
C LEU A 321 -7.19 -2.32 1.22
N ILE A 322 -7.22 -2.27 2.56
CA ILE A 322 -7.58 -1.05 3.29
C ILE A 322 -6.57 0.08 3.01
N LEU A 323 -5.27 -0.20 3.09
CA LEU A 323 -4.25 0.84 2.98
C LEU A 323 -4.06 1.33 1.54
N TYR A 324 -4.03 0.43 0.57
CA TYR A 324 -3.68 0.77 -0.80
C TYR A 324 -4.89 0.94 -1.72
N VAL A 325 -5.97 0.20 -1.52
CA VAL A 325 -7.17 0.31 -2.37
C VAL A 325 -8.17 1.29 -1.78
N VAL A 326 -8.53 1.12 -0.51
CA VAL A 326 -9.45 2.04 0.16
C VAL A 326 -8.76 3.32 0.58
N SER A 327 -7.45 3.32 0.88
CA SER A 327 -6.73 4.43 1.50
C SER A 327 -7.21 4.75 2.93
N PRO A 328 -6.32 5.20 3.85
CA PRO A 328 -6.73 5.64 5.18
C PRO A 328 -7.79 6.75 5.20
N THR A 329 -7.98 7.45 4.09
CA THR A 329 -8.90 8.59 3.99
C THR A 329 -10.18 8.29 3.20
N GLY A 330 -10.31 7.06 2.68
CA GLY A 330 -11.45 6.61 1.88
C GLY A 330 -11.15 6.52 0.39
N ILE A 331 -12.13 6.02 -0.38
CA ILE A 331 -11.98 5.75 -1.82
C ILE A 331 -11.57 7.03 -2.53
N ASN A 332 -10.42 7.05 -3.19
CA ASN A 332 -9.93 8.19 -3.96
C ASN A 332 -9.81 7.86 -5.45
N ASN A 333 -9.44 8.84 -6.27
CA ASN A 333 -9.31 8.63 -7.70
C ASN A 333 -8.25 7.58 -8.10
N GLY A 334 -7.29 7.29 -7.21
CA GLY A 334 -6.29 6.25 -7.38
C GLY A 334 -6.83 4.82 -7.19
N ILE A 335 -8.09 4.63 -6.79
CA ILE A 335 -8.64 3.29 -6.50
C ILE A 335 -8.48 2.32 -7.67
N PHE A 336 -8.72 2.74 -8.91
CA PHE A 336 -8.66 1.84 -10.07
C PHE A 336 -7.23 1.36 -10.34
N ILE A 337 -6.28 2.29 -10.30
CA ILE A 337 -4.86 2.01 -10.45
C ILE A 337 -4.39 1.08 -9.34
N ASN A 338 -4.76 1.38 -8.09
CA ASN A 338 -4.40 0.55 -6.95
C ASN A 338 -5.10 -0.81 -6.98
N TYR A 339 -6.32 -0.91 -7.48
CA TYR A 339 -7.01 -2.19 -7.65
C TYR A 339 -6.27 -3.07 -8.65
N ILE A 340 -5.90 -2.52 -9.81
CA ILE A 340 -5.15 -3.27 -10.83
C ILE A 340 -3.78 -3.66 -10.31
N PHE A 341 -3.09 -2.74 -9.62
CA PHE A 341 -1.77 -3.06 -9.12
C PHE A 341 -1.79 -3.95 -7.89
N PHE A 342 -2.78 -3.90 -7.01
CA PHE A 342 -2.77 -4.70 -5.77
C PHE A 342 -3.69 -5.90 -5.82
N VAL A 343 -4.93 -5.74 -6.28
CA VAL A 343 -5.95 -6.79 -6.20
C VAL A 343 -5.75 -7.84 -7.29
N ILE A 344 -5.47 -7.43 -8.53
CA ILE A 344 -5.28 -8.39 -9.64
C ILE A 344 -4.08 -9.32 -9.38
N PRO A 345 -2.87 -8.84 -9.01
CA PRO A 345 -1.77 -9.73 -8.70
C PRO A 345 -2.06 -10.64 -7.50
N LEU A 346 -2.87 -10.20 -6.53
CA LEU A 346 -3.32 -11.08 -5.45
C LEU A 346 -4.25 -12.20 -5.98
N PHE A 347 -5.17 -11.92 -6.90
CA PHE A 347 -5.95 -12.96 -7.57
C PHE A 347 -5.06 -13.96 -8.33
N ILE A 348 -4.09 -13.46 -9.09
CA ILE A 348 -3.13 -14.31 -9.81
C ILE A 348 -2.33 -15.16 -8.81
N PHE A 349 -1.80 -14.54 -7.76
CA PHE A 349 -1.05 -15.22 -6.72
C PHE A 349 -1.90 -16.29 -6.01
N GLN A 350 -3.15 -15.97 -5.67
CA GLN A 350 -4.10 -16.92 -5.09
C GLN A 350 -4.30 -18.11 -6.02
N PHE A 351 -4.60 -17.86 -7.30
CA PHE A 351 -4.84 -18.90 -8.29
C PHE A 351 -3.63 -19.82 -8.45
N LEU A 352 -2.42 -19.25 -8.57
CA LEU A 352 -1.18 -20.00 -8.74
C LEU A 352 -0.78 -20.79 -7.50
N THR A 353 -1.09 -20.31 -6.29
CA THR A 353 -0.66 -20.95 -5.04
C THR A 353 -1.65 -21.98 -4.50
N GLN A 354 -2.83 -22.14 -5.10
CA GLN A 354 -3.79 -23.15 -4.68
C GLN A 354 -3.21 -24.57 -4.80
N ALA A 355 -3.38 -25.37 -3.74
CA ALA A 355 -2.83 -26.73 -3.63
C ALA A 355 -3.31 -27.71 -4.72
N ARG A 356 -4.34 -27.36 -5.50
CA ARG A 356 -4.75 -28.13 -6.69
C ARG A 356 -3.61 -28.29 -7.69
N TRP A 357 -2.79 -27.25 -7.87
CA TRP A 357 -1.59 -27.31 -8.71
C TRP A 357 -0.47 -28.12 -8.08
N GLY A 358 -0.32 -28.05 -6.75
CA GLY A 358 0.69 -28.83 -6.01
C GLY A 358 0.53 -30.34 -6.20
N ARG A 359 -0.71 -30.85 -6.26
CA ARG A 359 -0.99 -32.28 -6.51
C ARG A 359 -0.59 -32.74 -7.93
N LEU A 360 -0.55 -31.84 -8.90
CA LEU A 360 -0.07 -32.15 -10.25
C LEU A 360 1.46 -32.19 -10.30
N LEU A 361 2.14 -31.37 -9.49
CA LEU A 361 3.60 -31.24 -9.47
C LEU A 361 4.31 -32.25 -8.56
N THR A 362 3.58 -32.84 -7.61
CA THR A 362 4.07 -33.96 -6.80
C THR A 362 3.34 -35.22 -7.25
N PRO A 363 3.91 -36.02 -8.17
CA PRO A 363 3.31 -37.30 -8.49
C PRO A 363 3.23 -38.09 -7.19
N THR A 364 2.01 -38.36 -6.72
CA THR A 364 1.79 -39.31 -5.64
C THR A 364 2.36 -40.62 -6.15
N VAL A 365 3.55 -40.98 -5.67
CA VAL A 365 4.04 -42.35 -5.71
C VAL A 365 2.99 -43.12 -4.95
N ARG A 366 2.02 -43.69 -5.68
CA ARG A 366 1.12 -44.69 -5.13
C ARG A 366 2.05 -45.80 -4.73
N ASN A 367 2.31 -45.92 -3.44
CA ASN A 367 2.81 -47.16 -2.89
C ASN A 367 1.69 -48.17 -3.13
N GLU A 368 1.72 -48.83 -4.28
CA GLU A 368 1.02 -50.08 -4.51
C GLU A 368 1.64 -51.06 -3.52
N VAL A 369 0.86 -51.40 -2.48
CA VAL A 369 1.16 -52.45 -1.52
C VAL A 369 0.50 -53.72 -2.02
#